data_AF-A0A2K4ZIS6-F1
#
_entry.id   AF-A0A2K4ZIS6-F1
#
_cell.length_a   1.000
_cell.length_b   1.000
_cell.length_c   1.000
_cell.angle_alpha   90.00
_cell.angle_beta   90.00
_cell.angle_gamma   90.00
#
_symmetry.space_group_name_H-M   'P 1'
#
loop_
_entity.id
_entity.type
_entity.pdbx_description
1 polymer ?
#
loop_
_entity_poly.entity_id
_entity_poly.type
_entity_poly.pdbx_seq_one_letter_code
_entity_poly.pdbx_strand_id
1 'polypeptide(L)'
;MEHLDYNGMYEYLYAMKYQEQFPSGDYPDGISKDEIERLIMEYLSVTAEEIQDYAAFDKENQTYAWVRLGCFNYAPTYFGTSFPEVTDIRENEDGTVTLTVDAVCSMILCDDAVITHELTVRFSEDICNYLKDNN
;
A
#
# COMPACT_ATOMS: atom_id res chain seq x y z
N MET A 1 13.86 -2.16 -7.54
CA MET A 1 12.68 -2.58 -8.31
C MET A 1 12.67 -4.09 -8.60
N GLU A 2 13.83 -4.77 -8.63
CA GLU A 2 13.97 -6.24 -8.79
C GLU A 2 13.28 -7.16 -7.74
N HIS A 3 12.61 -6.60 -6.73
CA HIS A 3 11.98 -7.38 -5.65
C HIS A 3 10.50 -7.01 -5.43
N LEU A 4 9.93 -6.23 -6.35
CA LEU A 4 8.53 -5.83 -6.25
C LEU A 4 7.65 -6.90 -6.91
N ASP A 5 6.65 -7.38 -6.18
CA ASP A 5 5.64 -8.28 -6.73
C ASP A 5 4.63 -7.48 -7.58
N TYR A 6 4.97 -7.32 -8.85
CA TYR A 6 4.15 -6.61 -9.83
C TYR A 6 2.76 -7.25 -10.01
N ASN A 7 2.66 -8.57 -9.91
CA ASN A 7 1.40 -9.31 -10.02
C ASN A 7 0.51 -9.03 -8.80
N GLY A 8 1.08 -9.12 -7.60
CA GLY A 8 0.39 -8.84 -6.35
C GLY A 8 -0.02 -7.37 -6.19
N MET A 9 0.72 -6.44 -6.80
CA MET A 9 0.38 -5.01 -6.78
C MET A 9 -0.81 -4.63 -7.65
N TYR A 10 -1.12 -5.40 -8.69
CA TYR A 10 -2.12 -5.02 -9.67
C TYR A 10 -3.51 -4.78 -9.03
N GLU A 11 -3.94 -5.65 -8.11
CA GLU A 11 -5.25 -5.49 -7.43
C GLU A 11 -5.34 -4.17 -6.64
N TYR A 12 -4.26 -3.80 -5.94
CA TYR A 12 -4.20 -2.55 -5.18
C TYR A 12 -4.28 -1.34 -6.11
N LEU A 13 -3.50 -1.33 -7.20
CA LEU A 13 -3.53 -0.24 -8.18
C LEU A 13 -4.89 -0.17 -8.89
N TYR A 14 -5.54 -1.31 -9.15
CA TYR A 14 -6.86 -1.37 -9.76
C TYR A 14 -7.89 -0.71 -8.84
N ALA A 15 -7.90 -1.09 -7.56
CA ALA A 15 -8.80 -0.49 -6.57
C ALA A 15 -8.55 1.01 -6.39
N MET A 16 -7.29 1.45 -6.41
CA MET A 16 -6.96 2.87 -6.36
C MET A 16 -7.45 3.64 -7.60
N LYS A 17 -7.31 3.07 -8.79
CA LYS A 17 -7.69 3.73 -10.04
C LYS A 17 -9.20 3.79 -10.24
N TYR A 18 -9.86 2.66 -10.09
CA TYR A 18 -11.27 2.50 -10.42
C TYR A 18 -12.19 2.68 -9.21
N GLN A 19 -11.65 2.78 -7.99
CA GLN A 19 -12.41 2.89 -6.75
C GLN A 19 -13.36 1.70 -6.52
N GLU A 20 -13.02 0.54 -7.08
CA GLU A 20 -13.81 -0.69 -7.08
C GLU A 20 -12.93 -1.91 -6.83
N GLN A 21 -13.51 -2.99 -6.30
CA GLN A 21 -12.75 -4.25 -6.13
C GLN A 21 -12.50 -4.90 -7.49
N PHE A 22 -11.30 -5.43 -7.68
CA PHE A 22 -10.95 -6.16 -8.89
C PHE A 22 -11.88 -7.38 -9.09
N PRO A 23 -12.61 -7.49 -10.21
CA PRO A 23 -13.57 -8.57 -10.46
C PRO A 23 -12.85 -9.86 -10.89
N SER A 24 -12.09 -10.44 -9.96
CA SER A 24 -11.28 -11.63 -10.17
C SER A 24 -11.96 -12.83 -10.84
N GLY A 25 -13.28 -12.96 -10.70
CA GLY A 25 -14.06 -14.03 -11.33
C GLY A 25 -14.06 -13.96 -12.86
N ASP A 26 -13.77 -12.80 -13.44
CA ASP A 26 -13.80 -12.58 -14.89
C ASP A 26 -12.46 -12.95 -15.57
N TYR A 27 -11.43 -13.32 -14.80
CA TYR A 27 -10.06 -13.55 -15.27
C TYR A 27 -9.54 -14.95 -14.91
N PRO A 28 -10.18 -16.04 -15.38
CA PRO A 28 -9.78 -17.41 -15.05
C PRO A 28 -8.39 -17.80 -15.58
N ASP A 29 -7.96 -17.19 -16.68
CA ASP A 29 -6.71 -17.50 -17.39
C ASP A 29 -5.61 -16.43 -17.15
N GLY A 30 -5.79 -15.61 -16.12
CA GLY A 30 -4.91 -14.49 -15.79
C GLY A 30 -5.33 -13.16 -16.44
N ILE A 31 -4.50 -12.15 -16.25
CA ILE A 31 -4.79 -10.77 -16.66
C ILE A 31 -4.09 -10.49 -17.98
N SER A 32 -4.77 -9.82 -18.90
CA SER A 32 -4.19 -9.51 -20.21
C SER A 32 -2.96 -8.61 -20.08
N LYS A 33 -1.97 -8.84 -20.94
CA LYS A 33 -0.71 -8.07 -20.92
C LYS A 33 -0.92 -6.57 -20.95
N ASP A 34 -1.71 -6.10 -21.91
CA ASP A 34 -1.95 -4.66 -22.11
C ASP A 34 -2.61 -4.00 -20.91
N GLU A 35 -3.39 -4.75 -20.14
CA GLU A 35 -4.11 -4.25 -18.99
C GLU A 35 -3.21 -4.11 -17.76
N ILE A 36 -2.40 -5.14 -17.46
CA ILE A 36 -1.46 -5.08 -16.34
C ILE A 36 -0.39 -4.02 -16.60
N GLU A 37 0.20 -4.01 -17.80
CA GLU A 37 1.34 -3.15 -18.12
C GLU A 37 0.91 -1.69 -18.09
N ARG A 38 -0.23 -1.37 -18.70
CA ARG A 38 -0.77 0.00 -18.71
C ARG A 38 -1.03 0.51 -17.30
N LEU A 39 -1.63 -0.31 -16.44
CA LEU A 39 -1.94 0.10 -15.08
C LEU A 39 -0.67 0.30 -14.26
N ILE A 40 0.27 -0.66 -14.31
CA ILE A 40 1.51 -0.57 -13.54
C ILE A 40 2.37 0.62 -14.01
N MET A 41 2.52 0.81 -15.31
CA MET A 41 3.31 1.91 -15.89
C MET A 41 2.72 3.29 -15.62
N GLU A 42 1.42 3.39 -15.33
CA GLU A 42 0.77 4.64 -14.95
C GLU A 42 1.17 5.11 -13.54
N TYR A 43 1.43 4.16 -12.63
CA TYR A 43 1.79 4.44 -11.24
C TYR A 43 3.30 4.32 -10.96
N LEU A 44 4.01 3.47 -11.69
CA LEU A 44 5.42 3.18 -11.50
C LEU A 44 6.19 3.52 -12.77
N SER A 45 7.36 4.16 -12.61
CA SER A 45 8.27 4.45 -13.71
C SER A 45 9.06 3.21 -14.15
N VAL A 46 8.35 2.21 -14.66
CA VAL A 46 8.87 0.96 -15.23
C VAL A 46 8.43 0.80 -16.67
N THR A 47 9.10 -0.07 -17.41
CA THR A 47 8.78 -0.41 -18.80
C THR A 47 8.04 -1.74 -18.90
N ALA A 48 7.33 -1.95 -20.00
CA ALA A 48 6.70 -3.24 -20.31
C ALA A 48 7.72 -4.40 -20.32
N GLU A 49 8.93 -4.18 -20.82
CA GLU A 49 9.99 -5.19 -20.81
C GLU A 49 10.41 -5.57 -19.39
N GLU A 50 10.58 -4.58 -18.50
CA GLU A 50 10.88 -4.84 -17.09
C GLU A 50 9.73 -5.59 -16.40
N ILE A 51 8.47 -5.21 -16.67
CA ILE A 51 7.32 -5.93 -16.11
C ILE A 51 7.33 -7.38 -16.61
N GLN A 52 7.52 -7.64 -17.90
CA GLN A 52 7.58 -9.00 -18.46
C GLN A 52 8.72 -9.86 -17.89
N ASP A 53 9.84 -9.24 -17.49
CA ASP A 53 10.99 -9.95 -16.93
C ASP A 53 10.81 -10.30 -15.44
N TYR A 54 10.21 -9.40 -14.66
CA TYR A 54 10.05 -9.57 -13.21
C TYR A 54 8.72 -10.18 -12.78
N ALA A 55 7.67 -10.07 -13.59
CA ALA A 55 6.34 -10.61 -13.31
C ALA A 55 6.16 -12.01 -13.93
N ALA A 56 5.19 -12.77 -13.43
CA ALA A 56 4.88 -14.10 -13.97
C ALA A 56 4.13 -13.99 -15.32
N PHE A 57 4.87 -13.71 -16.40
CA PHE A 57 4.35 -13.51 -17.75
C PHE A 57 4.31 -14.81 -18.57
N ASP A 58 3.12 -15.17 -19.07
CA ASP A 58 2.91 -16.22 -20.04
C ASP A 58 3.01 -15.65 -21.46
N LYS A 59 4.12 -15.98 -22.14
CA LYS A 59 4.38 -15.54 -23.52
C LYS A 59 3.47 -16.19 -24.55
N GLU A 60 2.97 -17.39 -24.29
CA GLU A 60 2.08 -18.10 -25.23
C GLU A 60 0.70 -17.47 -25.23
N ASN A 61 0.15 -17.23 -24.03
CA ASN A 61 -1.19 -16.68 -23.86
C ASN A 61 -1.23 -15.14 -23.82
N GLN A 62 -0.08 -14.47 -23.75
CA GLN A 62 0.03 -13.01 -23.58
C GLN A 62 -0.73 -12.52 -22.33
N THR A 63 -0.65 -13.31 -21.26
CA THR A 63 -1.28 -13.02 -19.97
C THR A 63 -0.27 -13.06 -18.84
N TYR A 64 -0.60 -12.40 -17.74
CA TYR A 64 0.13 -12.51 -16.49
C TYR A 64 -0.64 -13.42 -15.54
N ALA A 65 0.07 -14.39 -14.97
CA ALA A 65 -0.49 -15.29 -13.98
C ALA A 65 -0.95 -14.47 -12.77
N TRP A 66 -2.24 -14.55 -12.47
CA TRP A 66 -2.82 -13.88 -11.32
C TRP A 66 -3.59 -14.91 -10.52
N VAL A 67 -3.43 -14.89 -9.21
CA VAL A 67 -4.14 -15.80 -8.31
C VAL A 67 -4.76 -14.96 -7.22
N ARG A 68 -6.07 -15.15 -7.02
CA ARG A 68 -6.79 -14.48 -5.94
C ARG A 68 -6.08 -14.70 -4.60
N LEU A 69 -5.80 -13.60 -3.91
CA LEU A 69 -5.32 -13.66 -2.53
C LEU A 69 -6.40 -14.30 -1.63
N GLY A 70 -6.03 -15.35 -0.92
CA GLY A 70 -6.90 -16.17 -0.09
C GLY A 70 -6.12 -16.90 1.00
N CYS A 71 -6.77 -17.84 1.68
CA CYS A 71 -6.07 -18.69 2.64
C CYS A 71 -4.90 -19.39 1.93
N PHE A 72 -3.70 -19.35 2.51
CA PHE A 72 -2.44 -19.93 2.04
C PHE A 72 -1.55 -19.11 1.09
N ASN A 73 -2.07 -18.07 0.42
CA ASN A 73 -1.26 -17.15 -0.41
C ASN A 73 -1.40 -15.67 -0.02
N TYR A 74 -2.29 -15.38 0.95
CA TYR A 74 -2.35 -14.10 1.63
C TYR A 74 -1.38 -14.09 2.83
N ALA A 75 -0.39 -13.21 2.79
CA ALA A 75 0.35 -12.81 3.98
C ALA A 75 -0.39 -11.60 4.59
N PRO A 76 -1.03 -11.73 5.76
CA PRO A 76 -1.63 -10.58 6.43
C PRO A 76 -0.54 -9.54 6.66
N THR A 77 -0.68 -8.37 6.04
CA THR A 77 0.10 -7.22 6.47
C THR A 77 -0.46 -6.84 7.84
N TYR A 78 0.21 -7.25 8.91
CA TYR A 78 -0.19 -6.92 10.29
C TYR A 78 -0.35 -5.40 10.51
N PHE A 79 0.24 -4.57 9.64
CA PHE A 79 0.05 -3.13 9.61
C PHE A 79 -1.18 -2.67 8.82
N GLY A 80 -1.67 -3.45 7.85
CA GLY A 80 -2.82 -3.08 7.02
C GLY A 80 -4.15 -3.02 7.78
N THR A 81 -4.19 -3.60 8.97
CA THR A 81 -5.33 -3.54 9.89
C THR A 81 -5.22 -2.42 10.92
N SER A 82 -4.05 -1.78 11.00
CA SER A 82 -3.76 -0.75 11.99
C SER A 82 -3.95 0.63 11.39
N PHE A 83 -4.91 1.38 11.91
CA PHE A 83 -5.15 2.77 11.51
C PHE A 83 -4.37 3.70 12.44
N PRO A 84 -3.62 4.68 11.91
CA PRO A 84 -2.99 5.68 12.74
C PRO A 84 -4.05 6.63 13.29
N GLU A 85 -4.10 6.79 14.60
CA GLU A 85 -4.98 7.70 15.31
C GLU A 85 -4.14 8.67 16.14
N VAL A 86 -4.40 9.97 16.01
CA VAL A 86 -3.76 10.98 16.87
C VAL A 86 -4.52 11.02 18.19
N THR A 87 -3.88 10.57 19.27
CA THR A 87 -4.50 10.51 20.60
C THR A 87 -4.10 11.68 21.50
N ASP A 88 -2.99 12.37 21.20
CA ASP A 88 -2.61 13.61 21.89
C ASP A 88 -1.85 14.59 20.99
N ILE A 89 -1.91 15.88 21.34
CA ILE A 89 -1.25 16.98 20.64
C ILE A 89 -0.62 17.93 21.66
N ARG A 90 0.69 18.14 21.55
CA ARG A 90 1.44 19.10 22.38
C ARG A 90 2.16 20.14 21.55
N GLU A 91 1.90 21.41 21.82
CA GLU A 91 2.70 22.53 21.30
C GLU A 91 3.99 22.69 22.12
N ASN A 92 5.13 22.78 21.42
CA ASN A 92 6.43 23.01 22.03
C ASN A 92 6.79 24.51 21.99
N GLU A 93 7.65 24.95 22.92
CA GLU A 93 8.09 26.35 23.03
C GLU A 93 8.81 26.89 21.77
N ASP A 94 9.36 26.00 20.95
CA ASP A 94 10.07 26.34 19.70
C ASP A 94 9.12 26.48 18.48
N GLY A 95 7.81 26.46 18.70
CA GLY A 95 6.79 26.56 17.67
C GLY A 95 6.56 25.27 16.86
N THR A 96 7.12 24.14 17.31
CA THR A 96 6.81 22.82 16.76
C THR A 96 5.63 22.17 17.49
N VAL A 97 4.98 21.20 16.85
CA VAL A 97 3.88 20.44 17.43
C VAL A 97 4.29 18.97 17.51
N THR A 98 4.08 18.34 18.66
CA THR A 98 4.27 16.89 18.86
C THR A 98 2.91 16.22 18.85
N LEU A 99 2.76 15.19 18.02
CA LEU A 99 1.56 14.36 17.92
C LEU A 99 1.89 12.99 18.53
N THR A 100 1.08 12.53 19.47
CA THR A 100 1.11 11.13 19.90
C THR A 100 0.17 10.37 18.98
N VAL A 101 0.73 9.40 18.25
CA VAL A 101 0.03 8.62 17.23
C VAL A 101 0.02 7.15 17.66
N ASP A 102 -1.17 6.61 17.84
CA ASP A 102 -1.38 5.20 18.12
C ASP A 102 -1.75 4.46 16.83
N ALA A 103 -1.07 3.35 16.57
CA ALA A 103 -1.44 2.42 15.53
C ALA A 103 -2.46 1.42 16.09
N VAL A 104 -3.74 1.64 15.82
CA VAL A 104 -4.85 0.86 16.40
C VAL A 104 -5.28 -0.25 15.45
N CYS A 105 -5.15 -1.51 15.85
CA CYS A 105 -5.52 -2.65 15.01
C CYS A 105 -7.02 -2.94 15.09
N SER A 106 -7.74 -2.65 14.00
CA SER A 106 -9.19 -2.87 13.90
C SER A 106 -9.62 -4.35 13.81
N MET A 107 -8.70 -5.29 13.58
CA MET A 107 -9.05 -6.68 13.21
C MET A 107 -9.02 -7.67 14.40
N ILE A 108 -8.43 -7.30 15.54
CA ILE A 108 -8.29 -8.18 16.71
C ILE A 108 -8.85 -7.49 17.94
N LEU A 109 -10.17 -7.59 18.14
CA LEU A 109 -10.94 -7.59 19.42
C LEU A 109 -10.55 -6.67 20.59
N CYS A 110 -9.68 -5.68 20.42
CA CYS A 110 -9.23 -4.76 21.43
C CYS A 110 -8.96 -3.41 20.76
N ASP A 111 -9.53 -2.33 21.31
CA ASP A 111 -9.18 -0.95 20.97
C ASP A 111 -7.79 -0.56 21.54
N ASP A 112 -6.86 -1.52 21.58
CA ASP A 112 -5.53 -1.35 22.15
C ASP A 112 -4.56 -0.87 21.06
N ALA A 113 -3.78 0.15 21.39
CA ALA A 113 -2.68 0.60 20.56
C ALA A 113 -1.63 -0.52 20.44
N VAL A 114 -1.34 -0.94 19.20
CA VAL A 114 -0.28 -1.92 18.92
C VAL A 114 1.10 -1.27 19.05
N ILE A 115 1.19 0.00 18.66
CA ILE A 115 2.38 0.86 18.74
C ILE A 115 1.89 2.27 19.08
N THR A 116 2.58 2.95 19.99
CA THR A 116 2.46 4.39 20.24
C THR A 116 3.73 5.08 19.78
N HIS A 117 3.61 6.17 19.04
CA HIS A 117 4.74 6.90 18.47
C HIS A 117 4.57 8.42 18.64
N GLU A 118 5.65 9.13 18.97
CA GLU A 118 5.66 10.59 19.04
C GLU A 118 6.28 11.22 17.78
N LEU A 119 5.44 11.92 17.02
CA LEU A 119 5.83 12.62 15.80
C LEU A 119 5.94 14.13 16.07
N THR A 120 7.13 14.71 15.86
CA THR A 120 7.28 16.18 15.90
C THR A 120 7.22 16.78 14.50
N VAL A 121 6.29 17.72 14.28
CA VAL A 121 6.10 18.44 13.03
C VAL A 121 6.20 19.96 13.20
N ARG A 122 6.46 20.65 12.10
CA ARG A 122 6.30 22.10 12.00
C ARG A 122 5.33 22.43 10.89
N PHE A 123 4.23 23.08 11.25
CA PHE A 123 3.27 23.59 10.28
C PHE A 123 3.81 24.88 9.65
N SER A 124 3.68 24.97 8.33
CA SER A 124 3.81 26.19 7.53
C SER A 124 2.51 26.42 6.78
N GLU A 125 2.29 27.61 6.22
CA GLU A 125 0.97 28.09 5.76
C GLU A 125 0.16 27.08 4.91
N ASP A 126 0.83 26.18 4.17
CA ASP A 126 0.20 25.10 3.39
C ASP A 126 0.83 23.70 3.53
N ILE A 127 1.90 23.54 4.32
CA ILE A 127 2.73 22.31 4.32
C ILE A 127 3.13 21.90 5.74
N CYS A 128 2.93 20.61 6.06
CA CYS A 128 3.46 19.98 7.27
C CYS A 128 4.87 19.44 7.01
N ASN A 129 5.87 19.96 7.74
CA ASN A 129 7.24 19.47 7.65
C ASN A 129 7.52 18.45 8.75
N TYR A 130 7.85 17.23 8.35
CA TYR A 130 8.36 16.19 9.24
C TYR A 130 9.74 16.59 9.78
N LEU A 131 9.91 16.57 11.11
CA LEU A 131 11.19 16.92 11.74
C LEU A 131 11.95 15.70 12.26
N LYS A 132 11.29 14.87 13.08
CA LYS A 132 11.92 13.67 13.68
C LYS A 132 10.90 12.74 14.35
N ASP A 133 11.32 11.49 14.45
CA ASP A 133 10.76 10.42 15.27
C ASP A 133 11.43 10.46 16.66
N ASN A 134 10.63 10.45 17.73
CA ASN A 134 11.12 10.16 19.07
C ASN A 134 10.54 8.80 19.51
N ASN A 135 11.38 7.76 19.58
CA ASN A 135 11.05 6.46 20.18
C ASN A 135 11.44 6.41 21.66
#